data_AF-A0A8C5PL59-F1
#
_entry.id   AF-A0A8C5PL59-F1
#
_cell.length_a   1.000
_cell.length_b   1.000
_cell.length_c   1.000
_cell.angle_alpha   90.00
_cell.angle_beta   90.00
_cell.angle_gamma   90.00
#
_symmetry.space_group_name_H-M   'P 1'
#
loop_
_entity.id
_entity.type
_entity.pdbx_description
1 polymer ?
#
loop_
_entity_poly.entity_id
_entity_poly.type
_entity_poly.pdbx_seq_one_letter_code
_entity_poly.pdbx_strand_id
1 'polypeptide(L)'
;MQVRARGSKKFVHVCGGTLIHKNWILTAAHCFQKGNAEDAANWRIVVGKHNLNHTEPMEKIYNVKRIYRHERFRYPHLNELDYDIALVKPVGDILTTHFIQYACLPKNEMNLRPGHSCWVTGWGDTRGGKENLILSEVLNQAKLPIIDNKTCRQNKFWGDRVRESMICAGFRDIGGPPAACQVTKQDNTVFLSGL
;
A
#
# COMPACT_ATOMS: atom_id res chain seq x y z
N MET A 1 0.63 -5.85 6.31
CA MET A 1 -0.08 -7.13 6.08
C MET A 1 0.94 -8.26 6.06
N GLN A 2 0.66 -9.34 6.80
CA GLN A 2 1.54 -10.50 6.81
C GLN A 2 0.76 -11.76 6.44
N VAL A 3 1.37 -12.65 5.67
CA VAL A 3 0.78 -13.91 5.21
C VAL A 3 1.67 -15.09 5.62
N ARG A 4 1.08 -16.27 5.75
CA ARG A 4 1.82 -17.53 5.92
C ARG A 4 1.43 -18.51 4.81
N ALA A 5 2.38 -19.32 4.38
CA ALA A 5 2.08 -20.46 3.52
C ALA A 5 1.25 -21.50 4.29
N ARG A 6 0.44 -22.28 3.57
CA ARG A 6 -0.32 -23.39 4.15
C ARG A 6 0.63 -24.37 4.85
N GLY A 7 0.36 -24.68 6.11
CA GLY A 7 1.20 -25.56 6.94
C GLY A 7 2.41 -24.87 7.60
N SER A 8 2.74 -23.63 7.25
CA SER A 8 3.75 -22.84 7.96
C SER A 8 3.18 -22.19 9.21
N LYS A 9 3.96 -22.16 10.29
CA LYS A 9 3.66 -21.33 11.47
C LYS A 9 4.22 -19.91 11.37
N LYS A 10 5.12 -19.65 10.40
CA LYS A 10 5.82 -18.38 10.23
C LYS A 10 5.05 -17.46 9.28
N PHE A 11 4.74 -16.27 9.77
CA PHE A 11 4.20 -15.17 8.96
C PHE A 11 5.34 -14.34 8.38
N VAL A 12 5.16 -13.86 7.14
CA VAL A 12 6.10 -12.97 6.45
C VAL A 12 5.37 -11.69 6.01
N HIS A 13 6.07 -10.56 6.03
CA HIS A 13 5.56 -9.31 5.48
C HIS A 13 5.52 -9.40 3.96
N VAL A 14 4.38 -9.04 3.37
CA VAL A 14 4.19 -9.07 1.90
C VAL A 14 3.67 -7.74 1.38
N CYS A 15 2.77 -7.09 2.12
CA CYS A 15 2.15 -5.85 1.66
C CYS A 15 1.98 -4.84 2.78
N GLY A 16 1.95 -3.56 2.39
CA GLY A 16 1.44 -2.46 3.21
C GLY A 16 -0.08 -2.47 3.33
N GLY A 17 -0.61 -1.49 4.05
CA GLY A 17 -2.03 -1.24 4.18
C GLY A 17 -2.29 -0.07 5.12
N THR A 18 -3.37 0.66 4.86
CA THR A 18 -3.75 1.86 5.60
C THR A 18 -5.01 1.60 6.39
N LEU A 19 -4.98 1.85 7.70
CA LEU A 19 -6.16 1.78 8.56
C LEU A 19 -7.02 3.03 8.32
N ILE A 20 -8.20 2.86 7.73
CA ILE A 20 -9.10 3.98 7.36
C ILE A 20 -10.34 4.06 8.26
N HIS A 21 -10.60 2.99 9.03
CA HIS A 21 -11.68 2.89 10.00
C HIS A 21 -11.37 1.75 10.97
N LYS A 22 -12.01 1.71 12.15
CA LYS A 22 -11.80 0.67 13.17
C LYS A 22 -11.91 -0.76 12.66
N ASN A 23 -12.62 -1.00 11.56
CA ASN A 23 -12.82 -2.32 10.97
C ASN A 23 -12.54 -2.38 9.45
N TRP A 24 -11.76 -1.43 8.93
CA TRP A 24 -11.37 -1.41 7.51
C TRP A 24 -9.91 -1.01 7.30
N ILE A 25 -9.16 -1.90 6.64
CA ILE A 25 -7.84 -1.62 6.07
C ILE A 25 -8.00 -1.45 4.56
N LEU A 26 -7.45 -0.37 4.01
CA LEU A 26 -7.29 -0.13 2.59
C LEU A 26 -5.93 -0.67 2.14
N THR A 27 -5.88 -1.40 1.02
CA THR A 27 -4.63 -1.95 0.47
C THR A 27 -4.80 -2.26 -1.03
N ALA A 28 -3.81 -2.92 -1.62
CA ALA A 28 -3.83 -3.38 -3.00
C ALA A 28 -4.64 -4.66 -3.19
N ALA A 29 -5.28 -4.81 -4.35
CA ALA A 29 -5.89 -6.08 -4.74
C ALA A 29 -4.83 -7.11 -5.16
N HIS A 30 -3.71 -6.68 -5.73
CA HIS A 30 -2.63 -7.58 -6.16
C HIS A 30 -1.96 -8.30 -4.98
N CYS A 31 -2.12 -7.83 -3.74
CA CYS A 31 -1.66 -8.55 -2.55
C CYS A 31 -2.32 -9.92 -2.39
N PHE A 32 -3.51 -10.11 -2.96
CA PHE A 32 -4.36 -11.29 -2.77
C PHE A 32 -4.57 -12.04 -4.09
N GLN A 33 -3.48 -12.35 -4.78
CA GLN A 33 -3.51 -13.14 -6.02
C GLN A 33 -3.91 -14.61 -5.78
N LYS A 34 -4.47 -15.24 -6.82
CA LYS A 34 -5.06 -16.59 -6.80
C LYS A 34 -4.15 -17.63 -6.14
N GLY A 35 -4.76 -18.51 -5.35
CA GLY A 35 -4.09 -19.59 -4.61
C GLY A 35 -4.15 -19.41 -3.10
N ASN A 36 -3.11 -19.83 -2.37
CA ASN A 36 -3.08 -19.77 -0.90
C ASN A 36 -3.16 -18.34 -0.34
N ALA A 37 -2.85 -17.32 -1.14
CA ALA A 37 -2.89 -15.91 -0.77
C ALA A 37 -4.30 -15.28 -0.84
N GLU A 38 -5.32 -15.98 -1.36
CA GLU A 38 -6.72 -15.51 -1.29
C GLU A 38 -7.42 -15.88 0.03
N ASP A 39 -6.92 -16.90 0.75
CA ASP A 39 -7.55 -17.35 1.98
C ASP A 39 -7.23 -16.40 3.14
N ALA A 40 -8.27 -15.71 3.63
CA ALA A 40 -8.21 -14.82 4.78
C ALA A 40 -7.56 -15.47 6.03
N ALA A 41 -7.71 -16.78 6.23
CA ALA A 41 -7.15 -17.50 7.38
C ALA A 41 -5.60 -17.56 7.38
N ASN A 42 -4.97 -17.28 6.24
CA ASN A 42 -3.52 -17.20 6.10
C ASN A 42 -2.97 -15.80 6.33
N TRP A 43 -3.84 -14.79 6.50
CA TRP A 43 -3.44 -13.40 6.67
C TRP A 43 -3.64 -12.90 8.09
N ARG A 44 -2.75 -11.99 8.48
CA ARG A 44 -2.91 -11.16 9.67
C ARG A 44 -2.57 -9.71 9.37
N ILE A 45 -3.26 -8.84 10.08
CA ILE A 45 -3.02 -7.41 10.13
C ILE A 45 -2.12 -7.15 11.34
N VAL A 46 -1.07 -6.36 11.15
CA VAL A 46 -0.20 -5.89 12.25
C VAL A 46 -0.17 -4.37 12.18
N VAL A 47 -0.58 -3.71 13.26
CA VAL A 47 -0.66 -2.25 13.39
C VAL A 47 0.23 -1.78 14.54
N GLY A 48 0.65 -0.51 14.52
CA GLY A 48 1.57 0.05 15.52
C GLY A 48 3.01 -0.48 15.39
N LYS A 49 3.38 -1.02 14.23
CA LYS A 49 4.69 -1.63 13.99
C LYS A 49 5.66 -0.62 13.38
N HIS A 50 6.91 -0.63 13.82
CA HIS A 50 8.01 0.18 13.29
C HIS A 50 9.16 -0.69 12.76
N ASN A 51 9.54 -1.77 13.45
CA ASN A 51 10.60 -2.68 12.99
C ASN A 51 10.07 -4.09 12.67
N LEU A 52 10.28 -4.59 11.44
CA LEU A 52 9.81 -5.91 10.98
C LEU A 52 10.42 -7.10 11.73
N ASN A 53 11.65 -6.97 12.23
CA ASN A 53 12.40 -8.06 12.84
C ASN A 53 12.20 -8.18 14.36
N HIS A 54 11.58 -7.18 14.99
CA HIS A 54 11.33 -7.18 16.43
C HIS A 54 9.84 -7.23 16.74
N THR A 55 9.48 -7.86 17.87
CA THR A 55 8.14 -7.71 18.47
C THR A 55 8.18 -6.46 19.33
N GLU A 56 7.20 -5.57 19.15
CA GLU A 56 7.21 -4.27 19.80
C GLU A 56 5.99 -4.11 20.72
N PRO A 57 6.11 -3.53 21.94
CA PRO A 57 5.02 -3.51 22.92
C PRO A 57 3.73 -2.81 22.46
N MET A 58 3.86 -1.85 21.55
CA MET A 58 2.75 -1.08 20.99
C MET A 58 2.10 -1.76 19.78
N GLU A 59 2.68 -2.83 19.25
CA GLU A 59 2.13 -3.54 18.10
C GLU A 59 0.89 -4.34 18.51
N LYS A 60 -0.10 -4.41 17.61
CA LYS A 60 -1.28 -5.26 17.77
C LYS A 60 -1.49 -6.11 16.53
N ILE A 61 -1.87 -7.36 16.76
CA ILE A 61 -2.08 -8.36 15.71
C ILE A 61 -3.57 -8.71 15.66
N TYR A 62 -4.14 -8.66 14.46
CA TYR A 62 -5.53 -9.02 14.20
C TYR A 62 -5.62 -10.06 13.09
N ASN A 63 -6.45 -11.07 13.28
CA ASN A 63 -6.78 -12.02 12.21
C ASN A 63 -7.64 -11.34 11.15
N VAL A 64 -7.56 -11.80 9.90
CA VAL A 64 -8.40 -11.30 8.82
C VAL A 64 -9.70 -12.07 8.77
N LYS A 65 -10.83 -11.36 8.81
CA LYS A 65 -12.18 -11.93 8.66
C LYS A 65 -12.55 -12.12 7.20
N ARG A 66 -12.27 -11.11 6.36
CA ARG A 66 -12.62 -11.14 4.94
C ARG A 66 -11.77 -10.15 4.14
N ILE A 67 -11.51 -10.51 2.90
CA ILE A 67 -10.81 -9.70 1.89
C ILE A 67 -11.82 -9.38 0.79
N TYR A 68 -11.91 -8.12 0.40
CA TYR A 68 -12.77 -7.62 -0.68
C TYR A 68 -11.90 -6.95 -1.73
N ARG A 69 -11.60 -7.66 -2.81
CA ARG A 69 -10.93 -7.08 -3.98
C ARG A 69 -11.95 -6.31 -4.80
N HIS A 70 -11.53 -5.22 -5.42
CA HIS A 70 -12.38 -4.49 -6.35
C HIS A 70 -12.83 -5.41 -7.49
N GLU A 71 -14.13 -5.42 -7.80
CA GLU A 71 -14.73 -6.36 -8.76
C GLU A 71 -14.18 -6.20 -10.19
N ARG A 72 -13.69 -4.99 -10.51
CA ARG A 72 -13.05 -4.66 -11.79
C ARG A 72 -11.54 -4.94 -11.83
N PHE A 73 -10.91 -5.38 -10.74
CA PHE A 73 -9.48 -5.71 -10.77
C PHE A 73 -9.24 -7.01 -11.56
N ARG A 74 -8.42 -6.95 -12.61
CA ARG A 74 -8.16 -8.07 -13.53
C ARG A 74 -6.66 -8.38 -13.62
N TYR A 75 -6.16 -9.26 -12.75
CA TYR A 75 -4.79 -9.78 -12.77
C TYR A 75 -4.79 -11.33 -12.68
N PRO A 76 -3.90 -12.06 -13.38
CA PRO A 76 -2.79 -11.60 -14.24
C PRO A 76 -3.18 -11.35 -15.70
N HIS A 77 -4.43 -11.63 -16.09
CA HIS A 77 -4.84 -11.81 -17.48
C HIS A 77 -4.61 -10.62 -18.44
N LEU A 78 -4.33 -9.40 -17.95
CA LEU A 78 -4.19 -8.20 -18.78
C LEU A 78 -2.92 -7.38 -18.53
N ASN A 79 -2.01 -7.77 -17.61
CA ASN A 79 -0.93 -6.89 -17.11
C ASN A 79 -1.44 -5.51 -16.63
N GLU A 80 -2.72 -5.40 -16.30
CA GLU A 80 -3.38 -4.16 -15.90
C GLU A 80 -3.47 -4.12 -14.37
N LEU A 81 -2.84 -3.11 -13.76
CA LEU A 81 -3.03 -2.76 -12.35
C LEU A 81 -4.19 -1.77 -12.17
N ASP A 82 -5.16 -1.78 -13.10
CA ASP A 82 -6.34 -0.93 -12.98
C ASP A 82 -7.24 -1.45 -11.87
N TYR A 83 -7.84 -0.53 -11.11
CA TYR A 83 -8.62 -0.83 -9.91
C TYR A 83 -7.86 -1.72 -8.91
N ASP A 84 -6.54 -1.56 -8.78
CA ASP A 84 -5.72 -2.31 -7.83
C ASP A 84 -5.96 -1.83 -6.39
N ILE A 85 -7.16 -2.11 -5.87
CA ILE A 85 -7.67 -1.69 -4.58
C ILE A 85 -8.46 -2.81 -3.91
N ALA A 86 -8.23 -2.97 -2.61
CA ALA A 86 -8.94 -3.94 -1.79
C ALA A 86 -9.22 -3.38 -0.40
N LEU A 87 -10.30 -3.89 0.20
CA LEU A 87 -10.63 -3.69 1.60
C LEU A 87 -10.42 -4.98 2.38
N VAL A 88 -9.76 -4.89 3.53
CA VAL A 88 -9.58 -6.01 4.46
C VAL A 88 -10.33 -5.71 5.74
N LYS A 89 -11.17 -6.66 6.15
CA LYS A 89 -11.93 -6.60 7.39
C LYS A 89 -11.24 -7.44 8.46
N PRO A 90 -10.79 -6.86 9.59
CA PRO A 90 -10.27 -7.60 10.73
C PRO A 90 -11.36 -8.37 11.47
N VAL A 91 -10.94 -9.33 12.28
CA VAL A 91 -11.76 -9.91 13.35
C VAL A 91 -11.72 -8.95 14.55
N GLY A 92 -12.84 -8.29 14.82
CA GLY A 92 -12.96 -7.28 15.89
C GLY A 92 -12.61 -5.86 15.45
N ASP A 93 -12.79 -4.91 16.36
CA ASP A 93 -12.47 -3.50 16.12
C ASP A 93 -11.01 -3.20 16.53
N ILE A 94 -10.30 -2.46 15.67
CA ILE A 94 -8.97 -1.92 15.92
C ILE A 94 -9.13 -0.55 16.57
N LEU A 95 -8.83 -0.46 17.85
CA LEU A 95 -8.94 0.78 18.63
C LEU A 95 -7.72 1.67 18.40
N THR A 96 -7.94 2.98 18.43
CA THR A 96 -6.88 3.97 18.29
C THR A 96 -6.00 4.02 19.54
N THR A 97 -4.71 4.27 19.34
CA THR A 97 -3.73 4.54 20.39
C THR A 97 -2.82 5.68 19.94
N HIS A 98 -1.81 6.03 20.73
CA HIS A 98 -0.78 6.96 20.28
C HIS A 98 -0.05 6.49 19.00
N PHE A 99 0.04 5.17 18.78
CA PHE A 99 0.76 4.55 17.66
C PHE A 99 -0.17 4.00 16.56
N ILE A 100 -1.49 4.04 16.78
CA ILE A 100 -2.49 3.47 15.88
C ILE A 100 -3.56 4.54 15.66
N GLN A 101 -3.60 5.11 14.48
CA GLN A 101 -4.57 6.14 14.10
C GLN A 101 -5.22 5.80 12.76
N TYR A 102 -6.39 6.38 12.51
CA TYR A 102 -7.09 6.21 11.25
C TYR A 102 -6.67 7.30 10.27
N ALA A 103 -6.34 6.93 9.04
CA ALA A 103 -6.20 7.89 7.95
C ALA A 103 -7.59 8.28 7.42
N CYS A 104 -7.75 9.56 7.09
CA CYS A 104 -8.90 10.05 6.35
C CYS A 104 -8.83 9.62 4.87
N LEU A 105 -9.98 9.41 4.26
CA LEU A 105 -10.07 9.32 2.81
C LEU A 105 -10.17 10.72 2.19
N PRO A 106 -9.60 10.95 1.00
CA PRO A 106 -9.80 12.19 0.27
C PRO A 106 -11.28 12.38 -0.08
N LYS A 107 -11.75 13.62 -0.10
CA LYS A 107 -13.06 13.96 -0.68
C LYS A 107 -12.97 13.87 -2.20
N ASN A 108 -14.09 13.59 -2.88
CA ASN A 108 -14.14 13.48 -4.35
C ASN A 108 -13.58 14.72 -5.09
N GLU A 109 -13.62 15.89 -4.47
CA GLU A 109 -13.15 17.16 -5.04
C GLU A 109 -11.69 17.51 -4.66
N MET A 110 -10.96 16.59 -4.03
CA MET A 110 -9.58 16.84 -3.64
C MET A 110 -8.66 16.93 -4.87
N ASN A 111 -8.48 18.15 -5.36
CA ASN A 111 -7.56 18.44 -6.46
C ASN A 111 -6.10 18.40 -5.98
N LEU A 112 -5.44 17.26 -6.19
CA LEU A 112 -4.00 17.12 -6.01
C LEU A 112 -3.28 17.84 -7.16
N ARG A 113 -2.96 19.11 -6.96
CA ARG A 113 -2.23 19.87 -7.99
C ARG A 113 -0.80 19.33 -8.13
N PRO A 114 -0.26 19.22 -9.35
CA PRO A 114 1.14 18.89 -9.56
C PRO A 114 2.07 19.77 -8.70
N GLY A 115 3.12 19.17 -8.15
CA GLY A 115 4.04 19.82 -7.21
C GLY A 115 3.62 19.75 -5.74
N HIS A 116 2.36 19.41 -5.41
CA HIS A 116 2.01 19.11 -4.01
C HIS A 116 2.85 17.97 -3.50
N SER A 117 3.40 18.12 -2.29
CA SER A 117 4.15 17.05 -1.66
C SER A 117 3.22 16.05 -0.99
N CYS A 118 3.51 14.77 -1.19
CA CYS A 118 2.94 13.64 -0.48
C CYS A 118 4.04 12.81 0.17
N TRP A 119 3.66 11.94 1.10
CA TRP A 119 4.58 10.99 1.73
C TRP A 119 4.25 9.58 1.31
N VAL A 120 5.29 8.79 1.05
CA VAL A 120 5.20 7.33 0.96
C VAL A 120 5.89 6.77 2.19
N THR A 121 5.30 5.76 2.82
CA THR A 121 5.90 5.05 3.95
C THR A 121 5.87 3.55 3.71
N GLY A 122 6.87 2.84 4.24
CA GLY A 122 6.91 1.38 4.13
C GLY A 122 8.27 0.76 4.45
N TRP A 123 8.30 -0.57 4.33
CA TRP A 123 9.48 -1.41 4.51
C TRP A 123 10.01 -1.99 3.19
N GLY A 124 9.62 -1.39 2.06
CA GLY A 124 10.05 -1.84 0.74
C GLY A 124 11.57 -1.78 0.56
N ASP A 125 12.06 -2.45 -0.49
CA ASP A 125 13.49 -2.43 -0.83
C ASP A 125 13.92 -1.01 -1.22
N THR A 126 14.97 -0.52 -0.56
CA THR A 126 15.53 0.81 -0.77
C THR A 126 16.63 0.85 -1.82
N ARG A 127 17.11 -0.32 -2.30
CA ARG A 127 18.29 -0.43 -3.17
C ARG A 127 17.97 -0.42 -4.67
N GLY A 128 16.70 -0.64 -5.04
CA GLY A 128 16.23 -0.60 -6.43
C GLY A 128 16.86 -1.68 -7.31
N GLY A 129 16.17 -2.79 -7.52
CA GLY A 129 16.62 -3.87 -8.39
C GLY A 129 15.60 -4.99 -8.50
N LYS A 130 15.65 -5.80 -9.57
CA LYS A 130 14.81 -7.01 -9.71
C LYS A 130 15.39 -8.23 -8.98
N GLU A 131 16.64 -8.15 -8.53
CA GLU A 131 17.37 -9.25 -7.91
C GLU A 131 17.54 -9.02 -6.41
N ASN A 132 17.29 -10.06 -5.61
CA ASN A 132 17.50 -10.08 -4.16
C ASN A 132 16.81 -8.93 -3.39
N LEU A 133 15.48 -8.82 -3.54
CA LEU A 133 14.64 -7.90 -2.76
C LEU A 133 14.90 -8.10 -1.25
N ILE A 134 15.50 -7.09 -0.60
CA ILE A 134 15.67 -7.07 0.85
C ILE A 134 14.80 -5.96 1.38
N LEU A 135 13.79 -6.34 2.19
CA LEU A 135 12.95 -5.38 2.88
C LEU A 135 13.78 -4.58 3.88
N SER A 136 13.48 -3.30 4.03
CA SER A 136 14.03 -2.53 5.13
C SER A 136 13.48 -3.06 6.45
N GLU A 137 14.34 -3.21 7.44
CA GLU A 137 13.93 -3.67 8.76
C GLU A 137 13.09 -2.61 9.49
N VAL A 138 13.45 -1.33 9.32
CA VAL A 138 12.82 -0.18 9.97
C VAL A 138 11.93 0.55 8.97
N LEU A 139 10.79 1.07 9.45
CA LEU A 139 9.85 1.80 8.63
C LEU A 139 10.51 3.07 8.07
N ASN A 140 10.51 3.21 6.74
CA ASN A 140 11.01 4.41 6.08
C ASN A 140 9.89 5.31 5.61
N GLN A 141 10.27 6.54 5.29
CA GLN A 141 9.40 7.52 4.64
C GLN A 141 10.16 8.32 3.58
N ALA A 142 9.47 8.68 2.52
CA ALA A 142 9.98 9.56 1.47
C ALA A 142 8.94 10.62 1.11
N LYS A 143 9.39 11.87 0.96
CA LYS A 143 8.57 12.99 0.51
C LYS A 143 8.71 13.13 -1.01
N LEU A 144 7.61 13.00 -1.74
CA LEU A 144 7.56 13.02 -3.20
C LEU A 144 6.59 14.11 -3.68
N PRO A 145 6.89 14.83 -4.78
CA PRO A 145 5.91 15.72 -5.39
C PRO A 145 4.97 14.93 -6.31
N ILE A 146 3.70 15.33 -6.34
CA ILE A 146 2.71 14.84 -7.31
C ILE A 146 3.14 15.28 -8.72
N ILE A 147 3.06 14.35 -9.67
CA ILE A 147 3.32 14.58 -11.09
C ILE A 147 1.99 14.52 -11.84
N ASP A 148 1.80 15.42 -12.81
CA ASP A 148 0.61 15.40 -13.65
C ASP A 148 0.56 14.13 -14.54
N ASN A 149 -0.66 13.67 -14.81
CA ASN A 149 -0.88 12.44 -15.57
C ASN A 149 -0.23 12.48 -16.97
N LYS A 150 -0.27 13.64 -17.65
CA LYS A 150 0.33 13.82 -18.98
C LYS A 150 1.84 13.59 -18.96
N THR A 151 2.53 14.12 -17.95
CA THR A 151 3.97 13.86 -17.76
C THR A 151 4.21 12.39 -17.44
N CYS A 152 3.43 11.78 -16.54
CA CYS A 152 3.61 10.39 -16.13
C CYS A 152 3.41 9.38 -17.29
N ARG A 153 2.51 9.71 -18.23
CA ARG A 153 2.23 8.94 -19.46
C ARG A 153 3.27 9.08 -20.56
N GLN A 154 4.32 9.87 -20.37
CA GLN A 154 5.42 9.91 -21.35
C GLN A 154 6.12 8.54 -21.40
N ASN A 155 6.49 8.08 -22.60
CA ASN A 155 7.13 6.77 -22.81
C ASN A 155 8.43 6.58 -22.04
N LYS A 156 9.15 7.67 -21.72
CA LYS A 156 10.35 7.62 -20.88
C LYS A 156 10.09 7.27 -19.40
N PHE A 157 8.81 7.30 -18.98
CA PHE A 157 8.38 6.91 -17.64
C PHE A 157 7.54 5.63 -17.74
N TRP A 158 6.20 5.75 -17.69
CA TRP A 158 5.28 4.61 -17.67
C TRP A 158 4.51 4.40 -18.97
N GLY A 159 4.55 5.38 -19.88
CA GLY A 159 3.83 5.29 -21.15
C GLY A 159 2.34 5.00 -20.95
N ASP A 160 1.82 4.10 -21.77
CA ASP A 160 0.42 3.66 -21.74
C ASP A 160 0.10 2.65 -20.63
N ARG A 161 0.94 2.50 -19.60
CA ARG A 161 0.60 1.70 -18.42
C ARG A 161 -0.17 2.49 -17.37
N VAL A 162 -0.04 3.82 -17.37
CA VAL A 162 -0.77 4.69 -16.43
C VAL A 162 -2.24 4.75 -16.85
N ARG A 163 -3.14 4.56 -15.88
CA ARG A 163 -4.59 4.69 -16.04
C ARG A 163 -5.09 5.95 -15.35
N GLU A 164 -6.30 6.39 -15.67
CA GLU A 164 -6.92 7.58 -15.04
C GLU A 164 -7.20 7.38 -13.55
N SER A 165 -7.36 6.12 -13.13
CA SER A 165 -7.50 5.71 -11.73
C SER A 165 -6.22 5.83 -10.91
N MET A 166 -5.08 6.19 -11.53
CA MET A 166 -3.76 6.23 -10.90
C MET A 166 -3.25 7.65 -10.70
N ILE A 167 -2.51 7.84 -9.62
CA ILE A 167 -1.83 9.09 -9.27
C ILE A 167 -0.33 8.85 -9.26
N CYS A 168 0.43 9.73 -9.91
CA CYS A 168 1.88 9.62 -9.98
C CYS A 168 2.57 10.59 -9.02
N ALA A 169 3.65 10.14 -8.39
CA ALA A 169 4.51 10.98 -7.58
C ALA A 169 5.97 10.56 -7.70
N GLY A 170 6.87 11.53 -7.69
CA GLY A 170 8.29 11.26 -7.87
C GLY A 170 9.05 12.47 -8.38
N PHE A 171 10.36 12.31 -8.52
CA PHE A 171 11.22 13.36 -9.06
C PHE A 171 11.43 13.12 -10.54
N ARG A 172 11.49 14.21 -11.32
CA ARG A 172 11.69 14.14 -12.78
C ARG A 172 13.12 13.75 -13.17
N ASP A 173 14.06 13.90 -12.24
CA ASP A 173 15.49 14.03 -12.55
C ASP A 173 16.36 12.96 -11.86
N ILE A 174 15.77 12.14 -10.98
CA ILE A 174 16.44 10.98 -10.39
C ILE A 174 16.09 9.81 -11.30
N GLY A 175 17.08 9.09 -11.84
CA GLY A 175 16.92 8.11 -12.94
C GLY A 175 16.01 6.88 -12.70
N GLY A 176 15.07 6.92 -11.76
CA GLY A 176 14.01 5.94 -11.56
C GLY A 176 12.64 6.48 -12.03
N PRO A 177 11.73 5.61 -12.50
CA PRO A 177 10.38 6.01 -12.86
C PRO A 177 9.61 6.51 -11.60
N PRO A 178 8.76 7.55 -11.73
CA PRO A 178 7.85 7.96 -10.66
C PRO A 178 7.02 6.80 -10.10
N ALA A 179 6.60 6.82 -8.83
CA ALA A 179 5.70 5.80 -8.30
C ALA A 179 4.23 6.11 -8.63
N ALA A 180 3.43 5.09 -8.96
CA ALA A 180 1.98 5.19 -9.07
C ALA A 180 1.33 4.57 -7.81
N CYS A 181 0.47 5.31 -7.11
CA CYS A 181 0.02 4.92 -5.77
C CYS A 181 -1.45 5.28 -5.50
N GLN A 182 -2.02 4.69 -4.44
CA GLN A 182 -3.32 5.09 -3.86
C GLN A 182 -3.16 6.21 -2.83
N VAL A 183 -4.14 7.09 -2.70
CA VAL A 183 -4.10 8.26 -1.80
C VAL A 183 -4.99 8.10 -0.57
N THR A 184 -4.41 8.39 0.59
CA THR A 184 -5.11 8.67 1.86
C THR A 184 -4.61 10.00 2.45
N LYS A 185 -5.31 10.57 3.44
CA LYS A 185 -4.98 11.88 4.04
C LYS A 185 -4.98 11.81 5.57
N GLN A 186 -4.02 12.42 6.25
CA GLN A 186 -4.07 12.61 7.71
C GLN A 186 -3.55 14.02 8.06
N ASP A 187 -4.30 14.79 8.84
CA ASP A 187 -3.94 16.15 9.32
C ASP A 187 -3.34 17.06 8.22
N ASN A 188 -4.03 17.12 7.09
CA ASN A 188 -3.64 17.84 5.88
C ASN A 188 -2.49 17.25 5.03
N THR A 189 -1.92 16.12 5.45
CA THR A 189 -0.87 15.39 4.73
C THR A 189 -1.44 14.28 3.87
N VAL A 190 -1.00 14.19 2.61
CA VAL A 190 -1.38 13.11 1.69
C VAL A 190 -0.38 11.97 1.81
N PHE A 191 -0.88 10.79 2.14
CA PHE A 191 -0.13 9.55 2.16
C PHE A 191 -0.45 8.75 0.90
N LEU A 192 0.62 8.44 0.17
CA LEU A 192 0.58 7.47 -0.89
C LEU A 192 0.90 6.11 -0.29
N SER A 193 -0.10 5.23 -0.20
CA SER A 193 0.18 3.82 -0.01
C SER A 193 0.71 3.29 -1.33
N GLY A 194 2.05 3.15 -1.37
CA GLY A 194 2.76 2.56 -2.50
C GLY A 194 2.33 1.12 -2.71
N LEU A 195 2.08 0.80 -3.97
CA LEU A 195 1.83 -0.54 -4.50
C LEU A 195 3.17 -1.20 -4.85
#